data_AF-A0A1C5S5E3-F1
#
_entry.id   AF-A0A1C5S5E3-F1
#
_cell.length_a   1.000
_cell.length_b   1.000
_cell.length_c   1.000
_cell.angle_alpha   90.00
_cell.angle_beta   90.00
_cell.angle_gamma   90.00
#
_symmetry.space_group_name_H-M   'P 1'
#
loop_
_entity.id
_entity.type
_entity.pdbx_description
1 polymer ?
#
loop_
_entity_poly.entity_id
_entity_poly.type
_entity_poly.pdbx_seq_one_letter_code
_entity_poly.pdbx_strand_id
1 'polypeptide(L)' 'MIINITDPAKSNLDDMFNNYNLIEKYFRVYIQQISS' A
#
# COMPACT_ATOMS: atom_id res chain seq x y z
N MET A 1 5.79 -3.47 14.19
CA MET A 1 6.73 -3.75 13.09
C MET A 1 6.76 -2.53 12.20
N ILE A 2 7.95 -2.03 11.85
CA ILE A 2 8.09 -0.94 10.87
C ILE A 2 8.35 -1.60 9.53
N ILE A 3 7.53 -1.28 8.53
CA ILE A 3 7.71 -1.73 7.14
C ILE A 3 7.99 -0.48 6.32
N ASN A 4 9.23 -0.37 5.82
CA ASN A 4 9.60 0.70 4.90
C ASN A 4 9.12 0.32 3.50
N ILE A 5 8.37 1.21 2.86
CA ILE A 5 7.98 1.08 1.47
C ILE A 5 8.82 2.03 0.61
N THR A 6 8.99 1.68 -0.65
CA THR A 6 9.73 2.52 -1.61
C THR A 6 8.90 3.73 -2.03
N ASP A 7 9.56 4.78 -2.54
CA ASP A 7 8.87 5.97 -3.04
C ASP A 7 7.85 5.65 -4.15
N PRO A 8 8.13 4.76 -5.13
CA PRO A 8 7.14 4.35 -6.11
C PRO A 8 5.92 3.66 -5.49
N ALA A 9 6.12 2.82 -4.46
CA ALA A 9 5.02 2.16 -3.77
C ALA A 9 4.14 3.17 -3.02
N LYS A 10 4.75 4.19 -2.41
CA LYS A 10 4.03 5.29 -1.76
C LYS A 10 3.20 6.09 -2.77
N SER A 11 3.78 6.48 -3.91
CA SER A 11 3.08 7.22 -4.96
C SER A 11 1.84 6.46 -5.45
N ASN A 12 1.99 5.16 -5.72
CA ASN A 12 0.88 4.32 -6.18
C ASN A 12 -0.24 4.19 -5.15
N LEU A 13 0.10 4.12 -3.85
CA LEU A 13 -0.89 4.09 -2.77
C LEU A 13 -1.63 5.43 -2.67
N ASP A 14 -0.92 6.56 -2.77
CA ASP A 14 -1.54 7.89 -2.74
C ASP A 14 -2.51 8.08 -3.91
N ASP A 15 -2.12 7.66 -5.13
CA ASP A 15 -2.99 7.68 -6.30
C ASP A 15 -4.23 6.80 -6.09
N MET A 16 -4.06 5.60 -5.54
CA MET A 16 -5.17 4.71 -5.20
C MET A 16 -6.14 5.39 -4.22
N PHE A 17 -5.66 5.93 -3.10
CA PHE A 17 -6.55 6.57 -2.10
C PHE A 17 -7.31 7.76 -2.68
N ASN A 18 -6.64 8.58 -3.50
CA ASN A 18 -7.27 9.70 -4.19
C ASN A 18 -8.36 9.22 -5.16
N ASN A 19 -8.10 8.18 -5.96
CA ASN A 19 -9.05 7.66 -6.93
C ASN A 19 -10.33 7.09 -6.28
N TYR A 20 -10.21 6.55 -5.06
CA TYR A 20 -11.36 6.02 -4.31
C TYR A 20 -11.99 7.06 -3.34
N ASN A 21 -11.54 8.32 -3.35
CA ASN A 21 -11.96 9.37 -2.41
C ASN A 21 -11.88 8.93 -0.93
N LEU A 22 -10.85 8.14 -0.59
CA LEU A 22 -10.66 7.64 0.76
C LEU A 22 -9.95 8.69 1.61
N ILE A 23 -10.70 9.29 2.54
CA ILE A 23 -10.16 10.25 3.52
C ILE A 23 -9.19 9.55 4.48
N GLU A 24 -9.49 8.30 4.84
CA GLU A 24 -8.66 7.48 5.72
C GLU A 24 -7.75 6.55 4.90
N LYS A 25 -6.43 6.67 5.10
CA LYS A 25 -5.40 5.93 4.36
C LYS A 25 -4.94 4.67 5.09
N TYR A 26 -5.88 3.79 5.43
CA TYR A 26 -5.56 2.48 5.99
C TYR A 26 -5.46 1.43 4.88
N PHE A 27 -4.41 0.63 4.87
CA PHE A 27 -4.28 -0.52 3.98
C PHE A 27 -3.77 -1.74 4.73
N ARG A 28 -4.18 -2.92 4.28
CA ARG A 28 -3.80 -4.20 4.87
C ARG A 28 -2.80 -4.89 3.95
N VAL A 29 -1.66 -5.27 4.50
CA VAL A 29 -0.64 -6.06 3.80
C VAL A 29 -0.87 -7.53 4.09
N TYR A 30 -0.92 -8.35 3.04
CA TYR A 30 -0.97 -9.81 3.14
C TYR A 30 0.40 -10.37 2.74
N ILE A 31 0.97 -11.23 3.58
CA ILE A 31 2.19 -11.96 3.25
C ILE A 31 1.75 -13.23 2.52
N GLN A 32 1.93 -13.25 1.21
CA GLN A 32 1.72 -14.45 0.42
C GLN A 32 3.08 -15.11 0.17
N GLN A 33 3.23 -16.36 0.57
CA GLN A 33 4.38 -17.15 0.16
C GLN A 33 4.28 -17.39 -1.35
N ILE A 34 5.24 -16.86 -2.10
CA ILE A 34 5.42 -17.22 -3.49
C ILE A 34 6.17 -18.55 -3.46
N SER A 35 5.44 -19.65 -3.34
CA SER A 35 6.03 -21.00 -3.40
C SER A 35 6.49 -21.28 -4.83
N SER A 36 7.76 -21.66 -4.97
CA SER A 36 8.35 -22.29 -6.15
C SER A 36 8.16 -23.80 -6.10
#